data_AF-A0A8U0M7Z4-F1
#
_entry.id   AF-A0A8U0M7Z4-F1
#
_cell.length_a   1.000
_cell.length_b   1.000
_cell.length_c   1.000
_cell.angle_alpha   90.00
_cell.angle_beta   90.00
_cell.angle_gamma   90.00
#
_symmetry.space_group_name_H-M   'P 1'
#
loop_
_entity.id
_entity.type
_entity.pdbx_description
1 polymer ?
#
loop_
_entity_poly.entity_id
_entity_poly.type
_entity_poly.pdbx_seq_one_letter_code
_entity_poly.pdbx_strand_id
1 'polypeptide(L)'
;MEQQKWQQALTPFQYHQLTDTTQFEPISELVRGKSIVAVGEVTHGTKQVNQLQVKVAMDLCRHDDFRTVVLGETYTASTLALNRYVLFDEGTLGEALQDLADHQGVVVEETRVLARWIHDENRTRPFDRRIWLVGTEVAPPGLLADVLLRQGSAHWSTPLTDKLSTIARTPAHLIAQNFGPAPDQFIRQTFAQALSLLQSGTNQAESLEQHWQRQLLSQYQYATDIFVHDQQAPRDLGIFENIKWLREHLADRKLVIIDAHNGHVERHQCYHRDDFVYRRIKRFGHFLHEAYPDDYFVIGTEVQRGYFDRGPSKEVNRMPEHKKKIGTILGRITNSQYGLLPMDKCRSLGLFQHNNYRLSFGTSDQVKGQVALCNK
;
A
#
# COMPACT_ATOMS: atom_id res chain seq x y z
N MET A 1 25.13 28.23 -9.17
CA MET A 1 25.67 27.45 -8.03
C MET A 1 24.67 26.40 -7.54
N GLU A 2 23.43 26.75 -7.19
CA GLU A 2 22.40 25.80 -6.74
C GLU A 2 22.02 24.76 -7.81
N GLN A 3 21.80 25.19 -9.05
CA GLN A 3 21.51 24.31 -10.19
C GLN A 3 22.57 23.22 -10.42
N GLN A 4 23.85 23.58 -10.29
CA GLN A 4 24.98 22.65 -10.44
C GLN A 4 25.01 21.60 -9.31
N LYS A 5 24.61 21.98 -8.09
CA LYS A 5 24.49 21.04 -6.97
C LYS A 5 23.40 20.00 -7.21
N TRP A 6 22.23 20.40 -7.74
CA TRP A 6 21.16 19.47 -8.10
C TRP A 6 21.58 18.51 -9.22
N GLN A 7 22.23 19.02 -10.26
CA GLN A 7 22.74 18.20 -11.37
C GLN A 7 23.76 17.16 -10.89
N GLN A 8 24.65 17.53 -9.96
CA GLN A 8 25.65 16.62 -9.39
C GLN A 8 25.05 15.60 -8.42
N ALA A 9 23.89 15.89 -7.81
CA ALA A 9 23.23 15.00 -6.86
C ALA A 9 22.29 13.98 -7.53
N LEU A 10 21.82 14.27 -8.74
CA LEU A 10 20.91 13.39 -9.48
C LEU A 10 21.69 12.25 -10.15
N THR A 11 21.28 11.01 -9.87
CA THR A 11 21.74 9.82 -10.60
C THR A 11 20.75 9.51 -11.72
N PRO A 12 21.08 9.78 -12.99
CA PRO A 12 20.15 9.59 -14.10
C PRO A 12 19.97 8.11 -14.46
N PHE A 13 18.81 7.76 -15.01
CA PHE A 13 18.56 6.43 -15.56
C PHE A 13 17.61 6.51 -16.78
N GLN A 14 17.51 5.42 -17.54
CA GLN A 14 16.74 5.32 -18.79
C GLN A 14 15.44 4.54 -18.58
N TYR A 15 14.40 4.86 -19.35
CA TYR A 15 13.08 4.24 -19.22
C TYR A 15 13.09 2.71 -19.39
N HIS A 16 13.88 2.18 -20.33
CA HIS A 16 13.92 0.74 -20.60
C HIS A 16 14.31 -0.08 -19.36
N GLN A 17 15.13 0.51 -18.47
CA GLN A 17 15.54 -0.10 -17.20
C GLN A 17 14.37 -0.28 -16.22
N LEU A 18 13.20 0.34 -16.46
CA LEU A 18 11.97 0.10 -15.69
C LEU A 18 11.11 -1.03 -16.25
N THR A 19 11.35 -1.43 -17.50
CA THR A 19 10.49 -2.37 -18.23
C THR A 19 11.20 -3.63 -18.67
N ASP A 20 12.53 -3.66 -18.63
CA ASP A 20 13.32 -4.83 -18.95
C ASP A 20 13.63 -5.71 -17.72
N THR A 21 14.35 -6.80 -17.96
CA THR A 21 14.72 -7.77 -16.93
C THR A 21 16.04 -7.46 -16.22
N THR A 22 16.76 -6.40 -16.63
CA THR A 22 18.07 -6.06 -16.06
C THR A 22 17.92 -5.42 -14.68
N GLN A 23 18.82 -5.69 -13.75
CA GLN A 23 18.73 -5.14 -12.39
C GLN A 23 18.79 -3.60 -12.40
N PHE A 24 17.91 -2.97 -11.65
CA PHE A 24 17.91 -1.52 -11.42
C PHE A 24 18.90 -1.16 -10.30
N GLU A 25 20.19 -1.21 -10.66
CA GLU A 25 21.33 -0.93 -9.78
C GLU A 25 21.22 0.33 -8.90
N PRO A 26 20.64 1.47 -9.34
CA PRO A 26 20.61 2.69 -8.53
C PRO A 26 19.94 2.54 -7.16
N ILE A 27 19.05 1.56 -6.99
CA ILE A 27 18.33 1.35 -5.72
C ILE A 27 19.03 0.36 -4.80
N SER A 28 19.60 -0.73 -5.33
CA SER A 28 20.17 -1.83 -4.51
C SER A 28 21.22 -1.33 -3.50
N GLU A 29 22.07 -0.37 -3.88
CA GLU A 29 23.06 0.18 -2.95
C GLU A 29 22.44 1.03 -1.83
N LEU A 30 21.38 1.79 -2.13
CA LEU A 30 20.71 2.68 -1.16
C LEU A 30 19.92 1.92 -0.10
N VAL A 31 19.37 0.76 -0.47
CA VAL A 31 18.54 -0.07 0.41
C VAL A 31 19.32 -1.19 1.08
N ARG A 32 20.64 -1.22 0.90
CA ARG A 32 21.51 -2.23 1.51
C ARG A 32 21.34 -2.24 3.03
N GLY A 33 21.12 -3.42 3.59
CA GLY A 33 20.91 -3.61 5.03
C GLY A 33 19.52 -3.20 5.54
N LYS A 34 18.60 -2.80 4.65
CA LYS A 34 17.22 -2.48 5.00
C LYS A 34 16.35 -3.73 4.91
N SER A 35 15.38 -3.83 5.81
CA SER A 35 14.40 -4.93 5.85
C SER A 35 12.98 -4.50 5.48
N ILE A 36 12.72 -3.19 5.41
CA ILE A 36 11.46 -2.62 4.97
C ILE A 36 11.76 -1.50 3.97
N VAL A 37 11.33 -1.66 2.72
CA VAL A 37 11.49 -0.64 1.67
C VAL A 37 10.12 -0.25 1.15
N ALA A 38 9.73 1.02 1.29
CA ALA A 38 8.50 1.55 0.72
C ALA A 38 8.80 2.40 -0.52
N VAL A 39 8.01 2.22 -1.58
CA VAL A 39 8.07 3.05 -2.79
C VAL A 39 6.73 3.74 -2.96
N GLY A 40 6.70 5.04 -2.63
CA GLY A 40 5.50 5.85 -2.68
C GLY A 40 5.15 6.29 -4.11
N GLU A 41 3.86 6.46 -4.39
CA GLU A 41 3.39 7.10 -5.61
C GLU A 41 2.95 8.55 -5.38
N VAL A 42 3.37 9.43 -6.29
CA VAL A 42 3.04 10.86 -6.24
C VAL A 42 1.58 11.16 -6.59
N THR A 43 0.98 10.24 -7.34
CA THR A 43 -0.43 10.25 -7.74
C THR A 43 -0.88 8.82 -7.95
N HIS A 44 -2.11 8.48 -7.61
CA HIS A 44 -2.71 7.26 -8.15
C HIS A 44 -2.84 7.38 -9.67
N GLY A 45 -2.43 6.35 -10.41
CA GLY A 45 -2.67 6.27 -11.86
C GLY A 45 -1.61 6.90 -12.77
N THR A 46 -0.37 7.09 -12.30
CA THR A 46 0.75 7.39 -13.21
C THR A 46 1.46 6.10 -13.62
N LYS A 47 1.28 5.68 -14.88
CA LYS A 47 1.85 4.43 -15.42
C LYS A 47 3.34 4.24 -15.10
N GLN A 48 4.17 5.25 -15.33
CA GLN A 48 5.62 5.16 -15.12
C GLN A 48 5.98 5.01 -13.63
N VAL A 49 5.14 5.50 -12.72
CA VAL A 49 5.33 5.33 -11.28
C VAL A 49 4.97 3.91 -10.86
N ASN A 50 3.87 3.35 -11.39
CA ASN A 50 3.51 1.95 -11.18
C ASN A 50 4.60 1.00 -11.71
N GLN A 51 5.14 1.30 -12.89
CA GLN A 51 6.25 0.53 -13.47
C GLN A 51 7.51 0.61 -12.61
N LEU A 52 7.84 1.78 -12.07
CA LEU A 52 8.94 1.92 -11.12
C LEU A 52 8.70 1.06 -9.88
N GLN A 53 7.55 1.19 -9.22
CA GLN A 53 7.19 0.41 -8.02
C GLN A 53 7.35 -1.10 -8.26
N VAL A 54 6.76 -1.61 -9.35
CA VAL A 54 6.86 -3.04 -9.71
C VAL A 54 8.30 -3.44 -10.01
N LYS A 55 9.06 -2.60 -10.74
CA LYS A 55 10.47 -2.86 -11.02
C LYS A 55 11.29 -3.00 -9.74
N VAL A 56 11.13 -2.05 -8.81
CA VAL A 56 11.81 -2.11 -7.50
C VAL A 56 11.43 -3.37 -6.75
N ALA A 57 10.13 -3.70 -6.67
CA ALA A 57 9.68 -4.89 -5.96
C ALA A 57 10.29 -6.17 -6.55
N MET A 58 10.29 -6.32 -7.87
CA MET A 58 10.89 -7.49 -8.55
C MET A 58 12.38 -7.60 -8.28
N ASP A 59 13.13 -6.51 -8.42
CA ASP A 59 14.58 -6.53 -8.25
C ASP A 59 14.97 -6.84 -6.79
N LEU A 60 14.29 -6.24 -5.82
CA LEU A 60 14.51 -6.55 -4.40
C LEU A 60 14.19 -8.01 -4.06
N CYS A 61 13.14 -8.57 -4.68
CA CYS A 61 12.78 -9.98 -4.50
C CYS A 61 13.73 -10.97 -5.18
N ARG A 62 14.43 -10.56 -6.25
CA ARG A 62 15.44 -11.39 -6.93
C ARG A 62 16.81 -11.30 -6.30
N HIS A 63 17.24 -10.10 -5.91
CA HIS A 63 18.63 -9.81 -5.61
C HIS A 63 18.89 -9.51 -4.14
N ASP A 64 17.89 -9.03 -3.41
CA ASP A 64 18.07 -8.51 -2.05
C ASP A 64 17.31 -9.31 -0.96
N ASP A 65 16.76 -10.47 -1.33
CA ASP A 65 16.07 -11.43 -0.45
C ASP A 65 14.78 -10.89 0.20
N PHE A 66 14.08 -10.01 -0.52
CA PHE A 66 12.72 -9.60 -0.16
C PHE A 66 11.72 -10.71 -0.52
N ARG A 67 10.88 -11.10 0.44
CA ARG A 67 9.96 -12.26 0.30
C ARG A 67 8.52 -11.94 0.65
N THR A 68 8.19 -10.66 0.81
CA THR A 68 6.82 -10.19 0.98
C THR A 68 6.67 -8.87 0.23
N VAL A 69 5.80 -8.87 -0.77
CA VAL A 69 5.36 -7.67 -1.49
C VAL A 69 4.04 -7.23 -0.89
N VAL A 70 4.01 -6.02 -0.37
CA VAL A 70 2.85 -5.39 0.28
C VAL A 70 2.24 -4.37 -0.67
N LEU A 71 0.94 -4.48 -0.90
CA LEU A 71 0.11 -3.47 -1.53
C LEU A 71 -0.52 -2.59 -0.42
N GLY A 72 0.08 -1.44 -0.14
CA GLY A 72 -0.14 -0.67 1.08
C GLY A 72 -1.57 -0.17 1.26
N GLU A 73 -2.18 0.31 0.17
CA GLU A 73 -3.54 0.86 0.08
C GLU A 73 -4.49 -0.08 -0.68
N THR A 74 -4.20 -1.37 -0.63
CA THR A 74 -5.11 -2.42 -1.08
C THR A 74 -5.69 -3.14 0.11
N TYR A 75 -7.02 -3.33 0.12
CA TYR A 75 -7.70 -4.07 1.19
C TYR A 75 -7.10 -5.47 1.35
N THR A 76 -6.70 -5.77 2.58
CA THR A 76 -6.12 -7.06 2.94
C THR A 76 -7.00 -8.22 2.47
N ALA A 77 -8.33 -8.09 2.63
CA ALA A 77 -9.31 -9.11 2.26
C ALA A 77 -9.40 -9.38 0.76
N SER A 78 -9.20 -8.35 -0.07
CA SER A 78 -9.25 -8.46 -1.53
C SER A 78 -8.02 -9.15 -2.14
N THR A 79 -7.03 -9.50 -1.32
CA THR A 79 -5.78 -10.14 -1.77
C THR A 79 -5.61 -11.58 -1.29
N LEU A 80 -6.59 -12.14 -0.57
CA LEU A 80 -6.50 -13.52 -0.08
C LEU A 80 -6.38 -14.52 -1.25
N ALA A 81 -7.25 -14.41 -2.27
CA ALA A 81 -7.18 -15.24 -3.46
C ALA A 81 -5.88 -15.00 -4.26
N LEU A 82 -5.44 -13.74 -4.35
CA LEU A 82 -4.19 -13.37 -5.01
C LEU A 82 -2.96 -14.00 -4.34
N ASN A 83 -2.90 -13.97 -3.00
CA ASN A 83 -1.82 -14.57 -2.25
C ASN A 83 -1.83 -16.10 -2.40
N ARG A 84 -3.01 -16.73 -2.44
CA ARG A 84 -3.14 -18.18 -2.67
C ARG A 84 -2.69 -18.58 -4.07
N TYR A 85 -3.06 -17.80 -5.08
CA TYR A 85 -2.58 -17.99 -6.45
C TYR A 85 -1.05 -18.02 -6.49
N VAL A 86 -0.37 -16.99 -5.94
CA VAL A 86 1.09 -16.93 -6.01
C VAL A 86 1.80 -17.94 -5.11
N LEU A 87 1.19 -18.36 -3.99
CA LEU A 87 1.83 -19.27 -3.03
C LEU A 87 1.56 -20.75 -3.33
N PHE A 88 0.39 -21.09 -3.88
CA PHE A 88 -0.08 -22.47 -3.96
C PHE A 88 -0.46 -22.92 -5.38
N ASP A 89 -0.33 -22.06 -6.40
CA ASP A 89 -0.78 -22.35 -7.77
C ASP A 89 -2.30 -22.61 -7.83
N GLU A 90 -3.07 -21.94 -6.96
CA GLU A 90 -4.52 -22.12 -6.86
C GLU A 90 -5.30 -21.15 -7.77
N GLY A 91 -6.16 -21.73 -8.61
CA GLY A 91 -6.99 -20.97 -9.54
C GLY A 91 -6.21 -20.32 -10.67
N THR A 92 -6.87 -19.43 -11.39
CA THR A 92 -6.29 -18.63 -12.48
C THR A 92 -5.99 -17.21 -12.01
N LEU A 93 -5.08 -16.52 -12.71
CA LEU A 93 -4.81 -15.10 -12.43
C LEU A 93 -6.08 -14.24 -12.52
N GLY A 94 -7.04 -14.60 -13.39
CA GLY A 94 -8.31 -13.89 -13.51
C GLY A 94 -9.15 -13.98 -12.23
N GLU A 95 -9.34 -15.20 -11.73
CA GLU A 95 -10.08 -15.46 -10.48
C GLU A 95 -9.37 -14.83 -9.27
N ALA A 96 -8.04 -14.94 -9.22
CA ALA A 96 -7.21 -14.39 -8.15
C ALA A 96 -7.29 -12.85 -8.04
N LEU A 97 -7.59 -12.16 -9.14
CA LEU A 97 -7.72 -10.71 -9.21
C LEU A 97 -9.18 -10.23 -9.16
N GLN A 98 -10.15 -11.14 -9.06
CA GLN A 98 -11.57 -10.79 -9.12
C GLN A 98 -11.99 -9.94 -7.93
N ASP A 99 -11.68 -10.36 -6.71
CA ASP A 99 -12.00 -9.58 -5.50
C ASP A 99 -11.33 -8.20 -5.53
N LEU A 100 -10.11 -8.10 -6.07
CA LEU A 100 -9.43 -6.82 -6.26
C LEU A 100 -10.17 -5.92 -7.26
N ALA A 101 -10.58 -6.49 -8.41
CA ALA A 101 -11.33 -5.78 -9.43
C ALA A 101 -12.69 -5.28 -8.93
N ASP A 102 -13.40 -6.11 -8.16
CA ASP A 102 -14.73 -5.78 -7.63
C ASP A 102 -14.69 -4.66 -6.60
N HIS A 103 -13.60 -4.55 -5.83
CA HIS A 103 -13.48 -3.56 -4.76
C HIS A 103 -12.70 -2.30 -5.14
N GLN A 104 -11.78 -2.36 -6.11
CA GLN A 104 -11.01 -1.20 -6.59
C GLN A 104 -11.48 -0.68 -7.95
N GLY A 105 -12.39 -1.40 -8.64
CA GLY A 105 -12.96 -1.04 -9.93
C GLY A 105 -12.04 -1.32 -11.13
N VAL A 106 -10.74 -1.10 -11.00
CA VAL A 106 -9.75 -1.41 -12.04
C VAL A 106 -8.50 -2.00 -11.42
N VAL A 107 -8.10 -3.18 -11.88
CA VAL A 107 -6.77 -3.73 -11.60
C VAL A 107 -5.79 -3.15 -12.60
N VAL A 108 -4.83 -2.40 -12.07
CA VAL A 108 -3.72 -1.82 -12.83
C VAL A 108 -2.89 -2.92 -13.49
N GLU A 109 -2.48 -2.71 -14.75
CA GLU A 109 -1.75 -3.72 -15.52
C GLU A 109 -0.44 -4.15 -14.84
N GLU A 110 0.27 -3.19 -14.24
CA GLU A 110 1.50 -3.45 -13.49
C GLU A 110 1.28 -4.44 -12.32
N THR A 111 0.13 -4.39 -11.64
CA THR A 111 -0.22 -5.39 -10.60
C THR A 111 -0.41 -6.79 -11.20
N ARG A 112 -0.97 -6.90 -12.41
CA ARG A 112 -1.11 -8.18 -13.13
C ARG A 112 0.25 -8.75 -13.51
N VAL A 113 1.14 -7.89 -14.01
CA VAL A 113 2.51 -8.26 -14.37
C VAL A 113 3.27 -8.76 -13.13
N LEU A 114 3.17 -8.03 -12.01
CA LEU A 114 3.78 -8.42 -10.75
C LEU A 114 3.24 -9.76 -10.23
N ALA A 115 1.92 -9.94 -10.18
CA ALA A 115 1.30 -11.18 -9.70
C ALA A 115 1.72 -12.40 -10.53
N ARG A 116 1.75 -12.26 -11.86
CA ARG A 116 2.22 -13.33 -12.75
C ARG A 116 3.70 -13.65 -12.52
N TRP A 117 4.53 -12.61 -12.42
CA TRP A 117 5.95 -12.80 -12.19
C TRP A 117 6.24 -13.49 -10.85
N ILE A 118 5.59 -13.06 -9.75
CA ILE A 118 5.74 -13.68 -8.44
C ILE A 118 5.33 -15.16 -8.49
N HIS A 119 4.20 -15.45 -9.15
CA HIS A 119 3.72 -16.81 -9.34
C HIS A 119 4.74 -17.70 -10.06
N ASP A 120 5.29 -17.23 -11.19
CA ASP A 120 6.32 -17.96 -11.95
C ASP A 120 7.59 -18.20 -11.13
N GLU A 121 8.06 -17.19 -10.40
CA GLU A 121 9.24 -17.31 -9.51
C GLU A 121 8.99 -18.34 -8.40
N ASN A 122 7.81 -18.29 -7.75
CA ASN A 122 7.48 -19.15 -6.63
C ASN A 122 7.37 -20.63 -6.98
N ARG A 123 7.07 -20.98 -8.25
CA ARG A 123 7.04 -22.37 -8.73
C ARG A 123 8.39 -23.07 -8.61
N THR A 124 9.48 -22.31 -8.65
CA THR A 124 10.86 -22.84 -8.54
C THR A 124 11.46 -22.68 -7.14
N ARG A 125 10.79 -21.93 -6.25
CA ARG A 125 11.26 -21.68 -4.88
C ARG A 125 10.71 -22.72 -3.90
N PRO A 126 11.52 -23.16 -2.91
CA PRO A 126 11.02 -23.85 -1.72
C PRO A 126 9.91 -23.05 -1.03
N PHE A 127 8.96 -23.73 -0.40
CA PHE A 127 7.74 -23.09 0.14
C PHE A 127 8.05 -21.98 1.17
N ASP A 128 9.02 -22.20 2.04
CA ASP A 128 9.52 -21.23 3.03
C ASP A 128 10.22 -20.01 2.40
N ARG A 129 10.65 -20.13 1.14
CA ARG A 129 11.28 -19.06 0.35
C ARG A 129 10.35 -18.37 -0.65
N ARG A 130 9.09 -18.82 -0.76
CA ARG A 130 8.10 -18.19 -1.65
C ARG A 130 7.77 -16.78 -1.22
N ILE A 131 7.61 -15.91 -2.21
CA ILE A 131 7.25 -14.51 -2.08
C ILE A 131 5.74 -14.41 -1.83
N TRP A 132 5.35 -13.70 -0.78
CA TRP A 132 3.96 -13.35 -0.49
C TRP A 132 3.55 -12.10 -1.27
N LEU A 133 2.29 -12.03 -1.70
CA LEU A 133 1.70 -10.84 -2.31
C LEU A 133 0.40 -10.51 -1.57
N VAL A 134 0.42 -9.48 -0.72
CA VAL A 134 -0.67 -9.17 0.22
C VAL A 134 -1.00 -7.69 0.24
N GLY A 135 -2.28 -7.36 0.36
CA GLY A 135 -2.75 -6.03 0.74
C GLY A 135 -2.66 -5.83 2.25
N THR A 136 -2.60 -4.59 2.72
CA THR A 136 -2.56 -4.28 4.17
C THR A 136 -3.60 -3.28 4.62
N GLU A 137 -4.41 -2.73 3.72
CA GLU A 137 -5.48 -1.82 4.11
C GLU A 137 -6.61 -2.55 4.85
N VAL A 138 -7.16 -1.86 5.85
CA VAL A 138 -8.32 -2.33 6.62
C VAL A 138 -9.53 -2.41 5.69
N ALA A 139 -10.05 -3.62 5.52
CA ALA A 139 -11.23 -3.85 4.71
C ALA A 139 -12.50 -3.32 5.39
N PRO A 140 -13.53 -2.92 4.63
CA PRO A 140 -14.81 -2.52 5.19
C PRO A 140 -15.49 -3.70 5.90
N PRO A 141 -16.38 -3.45 6.89
CA PRO A 141 -17.05 -4.51 7.64
C PRO A 141 -17.77 -5.54 6.76
N GLY A 142 -18.36 -5.11 5.65
CA GLY A 142 -19.02 -6.02 4.71
C GLY A 142 -18.06 -7.06 4.11
N LEU A 143 -16.86 -6.64 3.72
CA LEU A 143 -15.86 -7.54 3.14
C LEU A 143 -15.26 -8.48 4.20
N LEU A 144 -15.02 -8.00 5.42
CA LEU A 144 -14.60 -8.86 6.53
C LEU A 144 -15.68 -9.90 6.89
N ALA A 145 -16.97 -9.54 6.80
CA ALA A 145 -18.07 -10.46 7.02
C ALA A 145 -18.16 -11.52 5.91
N ASP A 146 -17.85 -11.17 4.66
CA ASP A 146 -17.78 -12.14 3.56
C ASP A 146 -16.64 -13.15 3.77
N VAL A 147 -15.46 -12.70 4.21
CA VAL A 147 -14.34 -13.59 4.60
C VAL A 147 -14.78 -14.57 5.69
N LEU A 148 -15.47 -14.09 6.72
CA LEU A 148 -16.05 -14.93 7.76
C LEU A 148 -16.99 -15.99 7.17
N LEU A 149 -17.95 -15.59 6.35
CA LEU A 149 -18.92 -16.50 5.73
C LEU A 149 -18.25 -17.59 4.88
N ARG A 150 -17.19 -17.23 4.12
CA ARG A 150 -16.41 -18.18 3.32
C ARG A 150 -15.63 -19.19 4.19
N GLN A 151 -15.18 -18.78 5.38
CA GLN A 151 -14.44 -19.65 6.32
C GLN A 151 -15.34 -20.54 7.20
N GLY A 152 -16.57 -20.11 7.50
CA GLY A 152 -17.36 -20.63 8.63
C GLY A 152 -18.54 -21.55 8.32
N SER A 153 -18.67 -22.07 7.09
CA SER A 153 -20.00 -22.49 6.58
C SER A 153 -20.65 -23.72 7.23
N ALA A 154 -19.92 -24.60 7.94
CA ALA A 154 -20.50 -25.87 8.41
C ALA A 154 -21.03 -25.88 9.86
N HIS A 155 -20.61 -24.93 10.72
CA HIS A 155 -20.84 -25.03 12.17
C HIS A 155 -21.45 -23.80 12.82
N TRP A 156 -21.80 -22.77 12.04
CA TRP A 156 -22.38 -21.55 12.58
C TRP A 156 -23.89 -21.68 12.73
N SER A 157 -24.43 -21.10 13.81
CA SER A 157 -25.87 -21.04 14.01
C SER A 157 -26.51 -20.14 12.95
N THR A 158 -27.71 -20.49 12.49
CA THR A 158 -28.48 -19.68 11.51
C THR A 158 -28.55 -18.20 11.90
N PRO A 159 -28.80 -17.83 13.18
CA PRO A 159 -28.82 -16.41 13.58
C PRO A 159 -27.49 -15.68 13.38
N LEU A 160 -26.34 -16.34 13.53
CA LEU A 160 -25.04 -15.71 13.31
C LEU A 160 -24.77 -15.53 11.81
N THR A 161 -25.06 -16.56 11.00
CA THR A 161 -24.93 -16.52 9.54
C THR A 161 -25.81 -15.42 8.93
N ASP A 162 -27.03 -15.24 9.42
CA ASP A 162 -27.95 -14.19 8.94
C ASP A 162 -27.42 -12.78 9.27
N LYS A 163 -26.88 -12.58 10.47
CA LYS A 163 -26.26 -11.30 10.87
C LYS A 163 -25.06 -10.97 9.99
N LEU A 164 -24.16 -11.93 9.78
CA LEU A 164 -22.98 -11.74 8.92
C LEU A 164 -23.40 -11.48 7.46
N SER A 165 -24.39 -12.20 6.95
CA SER A 165 -24.93 -11.99 5.60
C SER A 165 -25.53 -10.58 5.45
N THR A 166 -26.19 -10.08 6.50
CA THR A 166 -26.72 -8.72 6.53
C THR A 166 -25.60 -7.68 6.46
N ILE A 167 -24.52 -7.88 7.24
CA ILE A 167 -23.35 -7.00 7.21
C ILE A 167 -22.68 -7.05 5.83
N ALA A 168 -22.45 -8.24 5.27
CA ALA A 168 -21.76 -8.45 4.00
C ALA A 168 -22.47 -7.76 2.82
N ARG A 169 -23.80 -7.76 2.81
CA ARG A 169 -24.61 -7.15 1.74
C ARG A 169 -24.83 -5.65 1.92
N THR A 170 -24.44 -5.08 3.06
CA THR A 170 -24.66 -3.65 3.34
C THR A 170 -23.45 -2.84 2.87
N PRO A 171 -23.61 -1.93 1.89
CA PRO A 171 -22.55 -1.02 1.49
C PRO A 171 -22.09 -0.17 2.68
N ALA A 172 -20.77 0.06 2.80
CA ALA A 172 -20.16 0.76 3.93
C ALA A 172 -20.86 2.10 4.26
N HIS A 173 -21.14 2.92 3.24
CA HIS A 173 -21.79 4.22 3.40
C HIS A 173 -23.27 4.15 3.83
N LEU A 174 -23.91 2.98 3.74
CA LEU A 174 -25.29 2.75 4.18
C LEU A 174 -25.37 2.08 5.55
N ILE A 175 -24.25 1.69 6.16
CA ILE A 175 -24.24 0.99 7.45
C ILE A 175 -24.98 1.81 8.51
N ALA A 176 -24.68 3.10 8.67
CA ALA A 176 -25.34 3.95 9.66
C ALA A 176 -26.87 4.07 9.41
N GLN A 177 -27.31 4.03 8.14
CA GLN A 177 -28.72 4.13 7.78
C GLN A 177 -29.46 2.81 8.05
N ASN A 178 -28.84 1.68 7.73
CA ASN A 178 -29.46 0.35 7.80
C ASN A 178 -29.51 -0.23 9.22
N PHE A 179 -28.60 0.18 10.11
CA PHE A 179 -28.54 -0.35 11.48
C PHE A 179 -28.93 0.69 12.56
N GLY A 180 -29.40 1.88 12.16
CA GLY A 180 -29.88 2.91 13.08
C GLY A 180 -28.76 3.55 13.93
N PRO A 181 -29.02 3.97 15.19
CA PRO A 181 -28.04 4.65 16.03
C PRO A 181 -27.01 3.74 16.72
N ALA A 182 -27.18 2.40 16.66
CA ALA A 182 -26.26 1.43 17.28
C ALA A 182 -25.54 0.49 16.27
N PRO A 183 -25.13 0.96 15.07
CA PRO A 183 -24.56 0.12 14.02
C PRO A 183 -23.25 -0.53 14.48
N ASP A 184 -22.44 0.25 15.19
CA ASP A 184 -21.13 -0.15 15.71
C ASP A 184 -21.24 -1.33 16.69
N GLN A 185 -22.15 -1.22 17.68
CA GLN A 185 -22.36 -2.28 18.66
C GLN A 185 -22.82 -3.58 18.00
N PHE A 186 -23.76 -3.51 17.05
CA PHE A 186 -24.23 -4.68 16.32
C PHE A 186 -23.10 -5.38 15.55
N ILE A 187 -22.28 -4.61 14.82
CA ILE A 187 -21.15 -5.13 14.06
C ILE A 187 -20.12 -5.74 15.01
N ARG A 188 -19.63 -4.98 16.00
CA ARG A 188 -18.59 -5.45 16.93
C ARG A 188 -18.98 -6.71 17.69
N GLN A 189 -20.24 -6.80 18.14
CA GLN A 189 -20.74 -8.01 18.81
C GLN A 189 -20.80 -9.21 17.88
N THR A 190 -21.25 -9.00 16.63
CA THR A 190 -21.33 -10.08 15.63
C THR A 190 -19.94 -10.61 15.28
N PHE A 191 -18.96 -9.73 15.04
CA PHE A 191 -17.58 -10.12 14.78
C PHE A 191 -16.92 -10.79 16.00
N ALA A 192 -17.11 -10.25 17.20
CA ALA A 192 -16.58 -10.86 18.43
C ALA A 192 -17.12 -12.29 18.63
N GLN A 193 -18.43 -12.47 18.44
CA GLN A 193 -19.06 -13.80 18.49
C GLN A 193 -18.44 -14.74 17.46
N ALA A 194 -18.36 -14.34 16.18
CA ALA A 194 -17.79 -15.17 15.12
C ALA A 194 -16.31 -15.54 15.38
N LEU A 195 -15.49 -14.59 15.81
CA LEU A 195 -14.08 -14.82 16.13
C LEU A 195 -13.88 -15.79 17.30
N SER A 196 -14.68 -15.68 18.36
CA SER A 196 -14.62 -16.62 19.50
C SER A 196 -14.93 -18.07 19.09
N LEU A 197 -15.82 -18.26 18.11
CA LEU A 197 -16.16 -19.59 17.59
C LEU A 197 -15.04 -20.14 16.70
N LEU A 198 -14.37 -19.29 15.92
CA LEU A 198 -13.20 -19.69 15.14
C LEU A 198 -12.03 -20.12 16.05
N GLN A 199 -11.84 -19.45 17.19
CA GLN A 199 -10.80 -19.80 18.16
C GLN A 199 -11.09 -21.08 18.94
N SER A 200 -12.36 -21.38 19.24
CA SER A 200 -12.71 -22.58 20.01
C SER A 200 -12.76 -23.88 19.17
N GLY A 201 -12.74 -23.76 17.84
CA GLY A 201 -12.78 -24.91 16.92
C GLY A 201 -11.42 -25.49 16.52
N THR A 202 -10.29 -24.90 16.91
CA THR A 202 -8.96 -25.30 16.40
C THR A 202 -8.14 -26.09 17.43
N ASN A 203 -8.25 -27.43 17.37
CA ASN A 203 -7.31 -28.35 18.05
C ASN A 203 -6.03 -28.64 17.22
N GLN A 204 -5.88 -28.01 16.05
CA GLN A 204 -4.74 -28.19 15.15
C GLN A 204 -3.87 -26.94 15.14
N ALA A 205 -2.56 -27.13 14.95
CA ALA A 205 -1.63 -26.04 14.71
C ALA A 205 -2.03 -25.30 13.43
N GLU A 206 -2.26 -24.00 13.55
CA GLU A 206 -2.77 -23.18 12.48
C GLU A 206 -1.66 -22.85 11.48
N SER A 207 -1.98 -22.86 10.18
CA SER A 207 -1.03 -22.42 9.17
C SER A 207 -0.77 -20.91 9.28
N LEU A 208 0.39 -20.46 8.79
CA LEU A 208 0.73 -19.03 8.74
C LEU A 208 -0.28 -18.20 7.96
N GLU A 209 -0.88 -18.77 6.90
CA GLU A 209 -1.96 -18.13 6.14
C GLU A 209 -3.24 -18.01 6.96
N GLN A 210 -3.62 -19.05 7.72
CA GLN A 210 -4.78 -18.97 8.63
C GLN A 210 -4.56 -17.94 9.73
N HIS A 211 -3.32 -17.83 10.23
CA HIS A 211 -2.97 -16.80 11.22
C HIS A 211 -3.07 -15.39 10.62
N TRP A 212 -2.61 -15.22 9.38
CA TRP A 212 -2.79 -13.96 8.65
C TRP A 212 -4.26 -13.59 8.44
N GLN A 213 -5.10 -14.57 8.08
CA GLN A 213 -6.54 -14.36 7.95
C GLN A 213 -7.19 -13.96 9.28
N ARG A 214 -6.77 -14.55 10.42
CA ARG A 214 -7.23 -14.13 11.74
C ARG A 214 -6.79 -12.72 12.09
N GLN A 215 -5.55 -12.34 11.77
CA GLN A 215 -5.08 -10.96 11.94
C GLN A 215 -5.98 -9.99 11.18
N LEU A 216 -6.26 -10.27 9.91
CA LEU A 216 -7.20 -9.48 9.09
C LEU A 216 -8.58 -9.35 9.76
N LEU A 217 -9.15 -10.45 10.24
CA LEU A 217 -10.49 -10.46 10.83
C LEU A 217 -10.53 -9.71 12.17
N SER A 218 -9.43 -9.67 12.90
CA SER A 218 -9.30 -8.92 14.16
C SER A 218 -9.41 -7.40 13.95
N GLN A 219 -9.22 -6.90 12.72
CA GLN A 219 -9.30 -5.48 12.38
C GLN A 219 -10.72 -4.91 12.32
N TYR A 220 -11.76 -5.68 12.69
CA TYR A 220 -13.15 -5.24 12.64
C TYR A 220 -13.43 -3.95 13.42
N GLN A 221 -12.65 -3.68 14.47
CA GLN A 221 -12.73 -2.45 15.26
C GLN A 221 -12.26 -1.23 14.46
N TYR A 222 -11.10 -1.34 13.82
CA TYR A 222 -10.62 -0.32 12.88
C TYR A 222 -11.61 -0.13 11.74
N ALA A 223 -12.17 -1.22 11.22
CA ALA A 223 -13.14 -1.16 10.14
C ALA A 223 -14.40 -0.37 10.53
N THR A 224 -14.92 -0.52 11.76
CA THR A 224 -16.07 0.31 12.16
C THR A 224 -15.67 1.77 12.39
N ASP A 225 -14.51 2.04 12.98
CA ASP A 225 -14.05 3.41 13.17
C ASP A 225 -13.86 4.16 11.84
N ILE A 226 -13.32 3.48 10.82
CA ILE A 226 -13.10 4.05 9.48
C ILE A 226 -14.43 4.22 8.72
N PHE A 227 -15.24 3.16 8.62
CA PHE A 227 -16.35 3.12 7.66
C PHE A 227 -17.71 3.47 8.26
N VAL A 228 -17.85 3.45 9.59
CA VAL A 228 -19.10 3.80 10.30
C VAL A 228 -18.99 5.16 10.96
N HIS A 229 -17.83 5.48 11.51
CA HIS A 229 -17.58 6.74 12.20
C HIS A 229 -16.79 7.76 11.36
N ASP A 230 -16.43 7.41 10.12
CA ASP A 230 -15.65 8.25 9.18
C ASP A 230 -14.36 8.80 9.80
N GLN A 231 -13.67 7.97 10.60
CA GLN A 231 -12.41 8.33 11.20
C GLN A 231 -11.24 7.96 10.29
N GLN A 232 -10.44 8.96 9.95
CA GLN A 232 -9.27 8.78 9.09
C GLN A 232 -8.01 8.35 9.86
N ALA A 233 -7.90 8.72 11.14
CA ALA A 233 -6.73 8.39 11.96
C ALA A 233 -6.50 6.87 12.17
N PRO A 234 -7.55 6.05 12.37
CA PRO A 234 -7.38 4.60 12.55
C PRO A 234 -6.97 3.85 11.27
N ARG A 235 -7.16 4.42 10.07
CA ARG A 235 -6.83 3.77 8.77
C ARG A 235 -5.35 3.42 8.67
N ASP A 236 -4.49 4.42 8.80
CA ASP A 236 -3.04 4.24 8.72
C ASP A 236 -2.47 3.45 9.89
N LEU A 237 -3.10 3.53 11.07
CA LEU A 237 -2.73 2.69 12.22
C LEU A 237 -3.03 1.21 11.93
N GLY A 238 -4.20 0.89 11.37
CA GLY A 238 -4.54 -0.48 10.98
C GLY A 238 -3.61 -1.03 9.90
N ILE A 239 -3.25 -0.22 8.89
CA ILE A 239 -2.22 -0.61 7.90
C ILE A 239 -0.89 -0.92 8.59
N PHE A 240 -0.45 -0.05 9.50
CA PHE A 240 0.78 -0.26 10.27
C PHE A 240 0.73 -1.55 11.09
N GLU A 241 -0.37 -1.82 11.82
CA GLU A 241 -0.50 -3.05 12.62
C GLU A 241 -0.46 -4.31 11.75
N ASN A 242 -1.03 -4.26 10.54
CA ASN A 242 -0.93 -5.35 9.57
C ASN A 242 0.51 -5.55 9.06
N ILE A 243 1.24 -4.48 8.73
CA ILE A 243 2.65 -4.58 8.32
C ILE A 243 3.53 -5.06 9.49
N LYS A 244 3.27 -4.58 10.70
CA LYS A 244 3.94 -5.01 11.92
C LYS A 244 3.72 -6.49 12.17
N TRP A 245 2.48 -6.98 12.03
CA TRP A 245 2.18 -8.41 12.13
C TRP A 245 3.02 -9.22 11.13
N LEU A 246 3.11 -8.77 9.88
CA LEU A 246 3.95 -9.42 8.85
C LEU A 246 5.44 -9.40 9.25
N ARG A 247 5.95 -8.30 9.83
CA ARG A 247 7.33 -8.25 10.34
C ARG A 247 7.59 -9.23 11.47
N GLU A 248 6.67 -9.34 12.42
CA GLU A 248 6.87 -10.15 13.62
C GLU A 248 6.70 -11.65 13.33
N HIS A 249 5.78 -12.02 12.43
CA HIS A 249 5.46 -13.42 12.12
C HIS A 249 6.22 -13.96 10.90
N LEU A 250 6.82 -13.07 10.09
CA LEU A 250 7.71 -13.39 8.98
C LEU A 250 9.09 -12.74 9.18
N ALA A 251 9.62 -12.82 10.41
CA ALA A 251 10.79 -12.05 10.84
C ALA A 251 12.07 -12.28 10.01
N ASP A 252 12.19 -13.44 9.37
CA ASP A 252 13.30 -13.78 8.48
C ASP A 252 13.18 -13.12 7.08
N ARG A 253 12.02 -12.52 6.76
CA ARG A 253 11.68 -11.99 5.43
C ARG A 253 11.80 -10.47 5.42
N LYS A 254 12.33 -9.91 4.33
CA LYS A 254 12.26 -8.47 4.06
C LYS A 254 11.00 -8.12 3.26
N LEU A 255 10.49 -6.91 3.46
CA LEU A 255 9.20 -6.45 2.93
C LEU A 255 9.40 -5.26 2.01
N VAL A 256 8.82 -5.34 0.82
CA VAL A 256 8.74 -4.20 -0.09
C VAL A 256 7.28 -3.74 -0.14
N ILE A 257 7.04 -2.47 0.14
CA ILE A 257 5.73 -1.84 0.15
C ILE A 257 5.61 -0.99 -1.11
N ILE A 258 4.61 -1.29 -1.92
CA ILE A 258 4.20 -0.53 -3.10
C ILE A 258 2.70 -0.23 -2.99
N ASP A 259 2.09 0.34 -4.04
CA ASP A 259 0.65 0.68 -4.05
C ASP A 259 0.26 1.48 -2.80
N ALA A 260 1.02 2.56 -2.57
CA ALA A 260 0.78 3.48 -1.49
C ALA A 260 1.25 4.87 -1.92
N HIS A 261 0.41 5.87 -1.72
CA HIS A 261 0.73 7.25 -2.01
C HIS A 261 1.91 7.73 -1.16
N ASN A 262 2.72 8.67 -1.67
CA ASN A 262 3.88 9.24 -0.96
C ASN A 262 3.52 9.71 0.46
N GLY A 263 2.34 10.30 0.61
CA GLY A 263 1.80 10.78 1.88
C GLY A 263 1.50 9.68 2.89
N HIS A 264 1.35 8.42 2.48
CA HIS A 264 1.19 7.30 3.39
C HIS A 264 2.52 6.72 3.85
N VAL A 265 3.56 6.78 3.00
CA VAL A 265 4.89 6.18 3.26
C VAL A 265 5.93 7.17 3.77
N GLU A 266 5.63 8.47 3.84
CA GLU A 266 6.56 9.47 4.37
C GLU A 266 7.03 9.11 5.80
N ARG A 267 8.22 9.54 6.20
CA ARG A 267 8.77 9.30 7.56
C ARG A 267 8.23 10.26 8.61
N HIS A 268 7.86 11.45 8.14
CA HIS A 268 7.34 12.56 8.93
C HIS A 268 6.29 13.27 8.10
N GLN A 269 5.50 14.12 8.75
CA GLN A 269 4.42 14.81 8.10
C GLN A 269 4.95 15.86 7.12
N CYS A 270 4.95 15.52 5.83
CA CYS A 270 5.38 16.42 4.76
C CYS A 270 4.19 16.90 3.94
N TYR A 271 3.15 16.08 3.75
CA TYR A 271 1.96 16.48 3.00
C TYR A 271 0.94 17.20 3.89
N HIS A 272 1.02 18.53 3.92
CA HIS A 272 -0.04 19.37 4.47
C HIS A 272 -1.02 19.79 3.37
N ARG A 273 -2.26 19.29 3.42
CA ARG A 273 -3.40 20.05 2.87
C ARG A 273 -3.76 21.16 3.84
N ASP A 274 -4.37 22.22 3.33
CA ASP A 274 -4.84 23.36 4.13
C ASP A 274 -6.08 23.03 4.97
N ASP A 275 -6.60 21.80 4.86
CA ASP A 275 -7.64 21.29 5.75
C ASP A 275 -7.03 20.87 7.11
N PHE A 276 -7.59 21.41 8.19
CA PHE A 276 -7.10 21.19 9.56
C PHE A 276 -7.10 19.71 9.98
N VAL A 277 -7.95 18.89 9.35
CA VAL A 277 -8.18 17.48 9.70
C VAL A 277 -6.97 16.61 9.30
N TYR A 278 -6.43 16.78 8.09
CA TYR A 278 -5.32 15.95 7.62
C TYR A 278 -3.96 16.41 8.16
N ARG A 279 -3.88 17.63 8.69
CA ARG A 279 -2.66 18.19 9.31
C ARG A 279 -2.25 17.54 10.63
N ARG A 280 -3.01 16.60 11.20
CA ARG A 280 -2.67 15.94 12.48
C ARG A 280 -2.73 14.43 12.43
N ILE A 281 -2.96 13.84 11.26
CA ILE A 281 -3.06 12.39 11.12
C ILE A 281 -1.66 11.85 10.83
N LYS A 282 -1.18 11.02 11.74
CA LYS A 282 0.04 10.25 11.57
C LYS A 282 -0.23 9.11 10.58
N ARG A 283 0.70 8.92 9.64
CA ARG A 283 0.58 7.98 8.53
C ARG A 283 1.39 6.71 8.78
N PHE A 284 1.11 5.62 8.05
CA PHE A 284 1.73 4.34 8.37
C PHE A 284 3.26 4.37 8.20
N GLY A 285 3.80 5.16 7.27
CA GLY A 285 5.23 5.38 7.12
C GLY A 285 5.88 6.06 8.32
N HIS A 286 5.16 6.93 9.04
CA HIS A 286 5.65 7.54 10.28
C HIS A 286 5.72 6.50 11.39
N PHE A 287 4.69 5.67 11.53
CA PHE A 287 4.68 4.57 12.51
C PHE A 287 5.80 3.56 12.21
N LEU A 288 6.01 3.20 10.94
CA LEU A 288 7.11 2.32 10.54
C LEU A 288 8.47 2.94 10.83
N HIS A 289 8.65 4.23 10.56
CA HIS A 289 9.92 4.90 10.84
C HIS A 289 10.23 4.94 12.34
N GLU A 290 9.24 5.16 13.20
CA GLU A 290 9.43 5.14 14.65
C GLU A 290 9.68 3.73 15.20
N ALA A 291 8.96 2.73 14.69
CA ALA A 291 9.11 1.34 15.14
C ALA A 291 10.39 0.68 14.61
N TYR A 292 10.84 1.06 13.41
CA TYR A 292 11.93 0.43 12.66
C TYR A 292 12.89 1.46 12.05
N PRO A 293 13.50 2.38 12.84
CA PRO A 293 14.23 3.53 12.31
C PRO A 293 15.44 3.16 11.44
N ASP A 294 16.16 2.10 11.81
CA ASP A 294 17.35 1.63 11.08
C ASP A 294 17.00 0.73 9.89
N ASP A 295 15.80 0.15 9.91
CA ASP A 295 15.33 -0.87 8.97
C ASP A 295 14.45 -0.30 7.85
N TYR A 296 13.75 0.82 8.12
CA TYR A 296 12.78 1.43 7.22
C TYR A 296 13.40 2.44 6.24
N PHE A 297 13.32 2.12 4.95
CA PHE A 297 13.71 2.99 3.86
C PHE A 297 12.50 3.38 3.02
N VAL A 298 12.42 4.65 2.62
CA VAL A 298 11.34 5.14 1.77
C VAL A 298 11.90 5.83 0.53
N ILE A 299 11.31 5.53 -0.61
CA ILE A 299 11.51 6.21 -1.88
C ILE A 299 10.22 6.95 -2.19
N GLY A 300 10.28 8.29 -2.18
CA GLY A 300 9.19 9.13 -2.68
C GLY A 300 9.35 9.38 -4.18
N THR A 301 8.24 9.44 -4.91
CA THR A 301 8.25 9.78 -6.33
C THR A 301 7.83 11.22 -6.59
N GLU A 302 8.27 11.80 -7.70
CA GLU A 302 7.89 13.15 -8.12
C GLU A 302 7.98 13.23 -9.65
N VAL A 303 7.13 14.07 -10.25
CA VAL A 303 7.02 14.22 -11.69
C VAL A 303 7.03 15.68 -12.11
N GLN A 304 7.66 15.97 -13.25
CA GLN A 304 7.72 17.33 -13.77
C GLN A 304 6.35 17.80 -14.27
N ARG A 305 5.81 17.08 -15.25
CA ARG A 305 4.60 17.38 -16.02
C ARG A 305 4.08 16.08 -16.64
N GLY A 306 2.83 16.08 -17.12
CA GLY A 306 2.22 14.92 -17.74
C GLY A 306 0.76 14.80 -17.34
N TYR A 307 0.24 13.58 -17.41
CA TYR A 307 -1.13 13.26 -17.06
C TYR A 307 -1.16 11.99 -16.19
N PHE A 308 -2.20 11.87 -15.38
CA PHE A 308 -2.46 10.71 -14.53
C PHE A 308 -3.96 10.39 -14.55
N ASP A 309 -4.30 9.11 -14.37
CA ASP A 309 -5.67 8.66 -14.32
C ASP A 309 -6.26 8.82 -12.91
N ARG A 310 -7.45 9.40 -12.83
CA ARG A 310 -8.20 9.51 -11.57
C ARG A 310 -8.98 8.24 -11.29
N GLY A 311 -8.28 7.24 -10.75
CA GLY A 311 -8.90 6.04 -10.19
C GLY A 311 -10.00 5.41 -11.07
N PRO A 312 -11.14 4.99 -10.47
CA PRO A 312 -12.20 4.29 -11.22
C PRO A 312 -12.90 5.12 -12.30
N SER A 313 -12.86 6.45 -12.23
CA SER A 313 -13.52 7.30 -13.23
C SER A 313 -12.77 7.37 -14.56
N LYS A 314 -11.50 6.94 -14.57
CA LYS A 314 -10.58 7.02 -15.73
C LYS A 314 -10.46 8.44 -16.31
N GLU A 315 -10.78 9.46 -15.51
CA GLU A 315 -10.59 10.84 -15.93
C GLU A 315 -9.10 11.17 -15.96
N VAL A 316 -8.64 11.64 -17.11
CA VAL A 316 -7.24 12.01 -17.33
C VAL A 316 -6.99 13.42 -16.80
N ASN A 317 -6.17 13.53 -15.77
CA ASN A 317 -5.88 14.80 -15.10
C ASN A 317 -4.48 15.30 -15.39
N ARG A 318 -4.36 16.62 -15.61
CA ARG A 318 -3.06 17.25 -15.87
C ARG A 318 -2.29 17.40 -14.56
N MET A 319 -1.04 16.98 -14.57
CA MET A 319 -0.11 17.20 -13.46
C MET A 319 0.12 18.72 -13.24
N PRO A 320 -0.06 19.25 -12.01
CA PRO A 320 0.22 20.65 -11.72
C PRO A 320 1.68 20.99 -11.93
N GLU A 321 1.95 22.17 -12.49
CA GLU A 321 3.30 22.72 -12.61
C GLU A 321 3.42 23.96 -11.72
N HIS A 322 4.56 24.11 -11.02
CA HIS A 322 4.79 25.29 -10.18
C HIS A 322 6.29 25.57 -10.07
N LYS A 323 6.70 26.85 -10.12
CA LYS A 323 8.13 27.24 -10.13
C LYS A 323 8.92 26.78 -8.90
N LYS A 324 8.25 26.55 -7.78
CA LYS A 324 8.83 26.00 -6.54
C LYS A 324 8.64 24.48 -6.37
N LYS A 325 7.98 23.82 -7.34
CA LYS A 325 7.79 22.37 -7.29
C LYS A 325 9.10 21.66 -7.62
N ILE A 326 9.50 20.70 -6.79
CA ILE A 326 10.76 19.95 -6.97
C ILE A 326 10.81 19.28 -8.34
N GLY A 327 9.73 18.62 -8.77
CA GLY A 327 9.65 18.03 -10.11
C GLY A 327 9.82 19.04 -11.25
N THR A 328 9.26 20.25 -11.11
CA THR A 328 9.44 21.32 -12.11
C THR A 328 10.87 21.86 -12.12
N ILE A 329 11.50 22.00 -10.95
CA ILE A 329 12.89 22.45 -10.82
C ILE A 329 13.82 21.42 -11.45
N LEU A 330 13.75 20.15 -11.00
CA LEU A 330 14.57 19.06 -11.49
C LEU A 330 14.46 18.91 -13.01
N GLY A 331 13.23 18.84 -13.54
CA GLY A 331 13.02 18.66 -14.98
C GLY A 331 13.45 19.85 -15.85
N ARG A 332 13.75 21.02 -15.28
CA ARG A 332 14.32 22.17 -16.02
C ARG A 332 15.84 22.19 -16.04
N ILE A 333 16.46 21.46 -15.11
CA ILE A 333 17.91 21.51 -14.89
C ILE A 333 18.59 20.20 -15.23
N THR A 334 17.85 19.13 -15.49
CA THR A 334 18.37 17.85 -15.98
C THR A 334 18.03 17.65 -17.45
N ASN A 335 18.95 17.02 -18.18
CA ASN A 335 18.70 16.50 -19.53
C ASN A 335 18.18 15.06 -19.51
N SER A 336 18.16 14.42 -18.35
CA SER A 336 17.70 13.03 -18.20
C SER A 336 16.21 12.99 -17.90
N GLN A 337 15.47 12.13 -18.60
CA GLN A 337 14.02 12.00 -18.41
C GLN A 337 13.66 11.41 -17.03
N TYR A 338 14.55 10.59 -16.47
CA TYR A 338 14.40 9.98 -15.16
C TYR A 338 15.69 10.14 -14.35
N GLY A 339 15.55 10.17 -13.02
CA GLY A 339 16.70 10.21 -12.14
C GLY A 339 16.32 9.97 -10.68
N LEU A 340 17.30 9.49 -9.93
CA LEU A 340 17.22 9.22 -8.50
C LEU A 340 17.99 10.29 -7.73
N LEU A 341 17.40 10.79 -6.66
CA LEU A 341 18.02 11.79 -5.79
C LEU A 341 18.16 11.22 -4.38
N PRO A 342 19.34 10.75 -3.97
CA PRO A 342 19.59 10.30 -2.61
C PRO A 342 19.50 11.47 -1.62
N MET A 343 18.56 11.40 -0.68
CA MET A 343 18.29 12.46 0.30
C MET A 343 19.12 12.34 1.58
N ASP A 344 19.73 11.18 1.83
CA ASP A 344 20.51 10.86 3.04
C ASP A 344 22.00 11.21 2.93
N LYS A 345 22.56 11.19 1.71
CA LYS A 345 23.96 11.50 1.45
C LYS A 345 24.24 13.01 1.41
N CYS A 346 24.15 13.69 2.57
CA CYS A 346 24.74 14.98 3.03
C CYS A 346 24.90 16.23 2.09
N ARG A 347 24.72 16.16 0.77
CA ARG A 347 24.82 17.29 -0.18
C ARG A 347 23.46 17.73 -0.71
N SER A 348 22.48 16.83 -0.74
CA SER A 348 21.10 17.10 -1.19
C SER A 348 20.27 17.79 -0.10
N LEU A 349 20.42 17.42 1.18
CA LEU A 349 19.68 18.04 2.31
C LEU A 349 19.87 19.55 2.40
N GLY A 350 21.08 20.04 2.18
CA GLY A 350 21.36 21.48 2.19
C GLY A 350 20.60 22.27 1.10
N LEU A 351 20.09 21.60 0.07
CA LEU A 351 19.23 22.22 -0.94
C LEU A 351 17.83 22.50 -0.37
N PHE A 352 17.28 21.57 0.43
CA PHE A 352 15.93 21.65 0.99
C PHE A 352 15.82 22.53 2.25
N GLN A 353 16.90 22.71 3.00
CA GLN A 353 16.88 23.42 4.30
C GLN A 353 16.53 24.91 4.23
N HIS A 354 16.69 25.56 3.06
CA HIS A 354 16.57 27.01 2.93
C HIS A 354 15.41 27.50 2.04
N ASN A 355 14.62 26.59 1.47
CA ASN A 355 13.63 26.94 0.44
C ASN A 355 12.24 26.35 0.74
N ASN A 356 11.18 27.14 0.52
CA ASN A 356 9.78 26.67 0.57
C ASN A 356 9.45 25.86 -0.69
N TYR A 357 10.06 24.69 -0.82
CA TYR A 357 9.78 23.77 -1.90
C TYR A 357 8.43 23.09 -1.72
N ARG A 358 8.01 22.47 -2.82
CA ARG A 358 6.64 22.07 -3.05
C ARG A 358 6.66 20.73 -3.76
N LEU A 359 5.78 19.81 -3.36
CA LEU A 359 5.68 18.46 -3.93
C LEU A 359 4.34 18.30 -4.64
N SER A 360 4.31 17.58 -5.76
CA SER A 360 3.04 17.13 -6.34
C SER A 360 2.29 16.26 -5.34
N PHE A 361 0.97 16.44 -5.30
CA PHE A 361 0.04 15.66 -4.50
C PHE A 361 -1.18 15.36 -5.39
N GLY A 362 -1.46 14.09 -5.67
CA GLY A 362 -2.67 13.71 -6.39
C GLY A 362 -3.29 12.48 -5.75
N THR A 363 -4.56 12.61 -5.37
CA THR A 363 -5.34 11.50 -4.82
C THR A 363 -6.46 11.11 -5.80
N SER A 364 -7.07 9.94 -5.60
CA SER A 364 -8.07 9.37 -6.50
C SER A 364 -9.38 10.18 -6.53
N ASP A 365 -9.60 11.04 -5.55
CA ASP A 365 -10.73 11.97 -5.44
C ASP A 365 -10.45 13.36 -6.02
N GLN A 366 -9.21 13.69 -6.42
CA GLN A 366 -8.85 15.04 -6.86
C GLN A 366 -9.14 15.34 -8.33
N VAL A 367 -9.85 16.45 -8.57
CA VAL A 367 -10.12 17.02 -9.91
C VAL A 367 -8.90 17.76 -10.48
N LYS A 368 -7.92 18.14 -9.64
CA LYS A 368 -6.65 18.75 -10.04
C LYS A 368 -5.59 18.32 -9.04
N GLY A 369 -4.43 17.88 -9.54
CA GLY A 369 -3.28 17.66 -8.66
C GLY A 369 -2.92 18.96 -7.94
N GLN A 370 -2.55 18.83 -6.67
CA GLN A 370 -2.15 19.92 -5.80
C GLN A 370 -0.64 19.96 -5.64
N VAL A 371 -0.15 21.07 -5.10
CA VAL A 371 1.25 21.22 -4.76
C VAL A 371 1.37 21.53 -3.28
N ALA A 372 1.70 20.51 -2.47
CA ALA A 372 1.79 20.60 -1.02
C ALA A 372 3.09 21.28 -0.58
N LEU A 373 3.03 22.01 0.54
CA LEU A 373 4.23 22.53 1.21
C LEU A 373 4.94 21.37 1.90
N CYS A 374 6.21 21.14 1.59
CA CYS A 374 7.05 20.25 2.36
C CYS A 374 7.52 21.03 3.60
N ASN A 375 7.08 20.63 4.80
CA ASN A 375 7.59 21.20 6.04
C ASN A 375 8.99 20.64 6.35
N LYS A 376 9.77 21.44 7.10
CA LYS A 376 11.17 21.21 7.45
C LYS A 376 11.40 19.95 8.27
#